data_AF-A0A961T1L2-F1
#
_entry.id   AF-A0A961T1L2-F1
#
_cell.length_a   1.000
_cell.length_b   1.000
_cell.length_c   1.000
_cell.angle_alpha   90.00
_cell.angle_beta   90.00
_cell.angle_gamma   90.00
#
_symmetry.space_group_name_H-M   'P 1'
#
loop_
_entity.id
_entity.type
_entity.pdbx_description
1 polymer ?
#
loop_
_entity_poly.entity_id
_entity_poly.type
_entity_poly.pdbx_seq_one_letter_code
_entity_poly.pdbx_strand_id
1 'polypeptide(L)'
;RRQVIARIGSDELAKRLIETIAPRYATRNGGYTRIMKAGFRHGDNAPMAVIEFVDRDTAAKGAADRARLEAEDTGEEAEAA
;
A
#
# COMPACT_ATOMS: atom_id res chain seq x y z
N ARG A 1 5.76 19.80 9.51
CA ARG A 1 6.70 19.28 8.48
C ARG A 1 8.08 18.92 9.04
N ARG A 2 8.86 19.84 9.64
CA ARG A 2 10.22 19.56 10.16
C ARG A 2 10.30 18.39 11.15
N GLN A 3 9.37 18.31 12.11
CA GLN A 3 9.31 17.20 13.07
C GLN A 3 9.08 15.84 12.40
N VAL A 4 8.25 15.79 11.35
CA VAL A 4 7.98 14.56 10.60
C VAL A 4 9.24 14.08 9.90
N ILE A 5 9.98 14.99 9.26
CA ILE A 5 11.25 14.67 8.59
C ILE A 5 12.27 14.17 9.60
N ALA A 6 12.40 14.82 10.76
CA ALA A 6 13.30 14.39 11.82
C ALA A 6 12.98 12.97 12.33
N ARG A 7 11.70 12.57 12.33
CA ARG A 7 11.28 11.25 12.81
C ARG A 7 11.39 10.15 11.75
N ILE A 8 11.08 10.47 10.49
CA ILE A 8 11.07 9.51 9.36
C ILE A 8 12.46 9.41 8.70
N GLY A 9 13.25 10.48 8.73
CA GLY A 9 14.56 10.56 8.08
C GLY A 9 14.50 10.77 6.56
N SER A 10 13.33 11.01 5.98
CA SER A 10 13.16 11.20 4.53
C SER A 10 12.18 12.34 4.23
N ASP A 11 12.61 13.30 3.40
CA ASP A 11 11.75 14.40 2.94
C ASP A 11 10.65 13.90 2.00
N GLU A 12 10.98 12.93 1.13
CA GLU A 12 10.03 12.33 0.20
C GLU A 12 8.89 11.61 0.93
N LEU A 13 9.22 10.77 1.93
CA LEU A 13 8.20 10.08 2.72
C LEU A 13 7.39 11.06 3.58
N ALA A 14 8.04 12.10 4.12
CA ALA A 14 7.33 13.15 4.85
C ALA A 14 6.36 13.93 3.96
N LYS A 15 6.75 14.20 2.71
CA LYS A 15 5.88 14.81 1.69
C LYS A 15 4.68 13.92 1.41
N ARG A 16 4.89 12.64 1.10
CA ARG A 16 3.81 11.67 0.86
C ARG A 16 2.85 11.52 2.04
N LEU A 17 3.38 11.51 3.27
CA LEU A 17 2.56 11.47 4.47
C LEU A 17 1.62 12.66 4.56
N ILE A 18 2.12 13.87 4.30
CA ILE A 18 1.36 15.11 4.43
C ILE A 18 0.39 15.32 3.26
N GLU A 19 0.83 15.05 2.02
CA GLU A 19 0.04 15.37 0.83
C GLU A 19 -0.97 14.27 0.47
N THR A 20 -0.65 13.00 0.73
CA THR A 20 -1.50 11.87 0.33
C THR A 20 -2.22 11.22 1.50
N ILE A 21 -1.51 10.96 2.60
CA ILE A 21 -2.06 10.17 3.71
C ILE A 21 -2.89 11.06 4.64
N ALA A 22 -2.43 12.27 4.97
CA ALA A 22 -3.13 13.15 5.90
C ALA A 22 -4.54 13.56 5.42
N PRO A 23 -4.77 13.97 4.14
CA PRO A 23 -6.12 14.32 3.69
C PRO A 23 -7.08 13.12 3.72
N ARG A 24 -6.57 11.92 3.40
CA ARG A 24 -7.35 10.67 3.44
C ARG A 24 -7.92 10.38 4.82
N TYR A 25 -7.20 10.75 5.89
CA TYR A 25 -7.59 10.47 7.26
C TYR A 25 -8.09 11.69 8.04
N ALA A 26 -8.37 12.81 7.36
CA ALA A 26 -8.73 14.07 8.01
C ALA A 26 -9.98 13.97 8.92
N THR A 27 -10.92 13.09 8.60
CA THR A 27 -12.17 12.88 9.37
C THR A 27 -12.09 11.76 10.40
N ARG A 28 -11.00 10.97 10.42
CA ARG A 28 -10.84 9.80 11.29
C ARG A 28 -10.11 10.18 12.57
N ASN A 29 -10.76 9.99 13.72
CA ASN A 29 -10.18 10.24 15.04
C ASN A 29 -9.50 8.98 15.61
N GLY A 30 -8.31 8.65 15.11
CA GLY A 30 -7.51 7.52 15.59
C GLY A 30 -7.77 6.19 14.88
N GLY A 31 -6.93 5.19 15.18
CA GLY A 31 -7.01 3.87 14.53
C GLY A 31 -6.70 3.92 13.03
N TYR A 32 -5.54 4.46 12.65
CA TYR A 32 -5.13 4.64 11.24
C TYR A 32 -4.56 3.37 10.59
N THR A 33 -4.19 2.39 11.42
CA THR A 33 -3.60 1.12 10.99
C THR A 33 -4.43 -0.07 11.45
N ARG A 34 -4.34 -1.16 10.69
CA ARG A 34 -4.91 -2.48 11.00
C ARG A 34 -3.77 -3.50 11.03
N ILE A 35 -3.80 -4.40 12.00
CA ILE A 35 -2.86 -5.52 12.12
C ILE A 35 -3.66 -6.81 11.98
N MET A 36 -3.27 -7.68 11.04
CA MET A 36 -3.85 -9.00 10.81
C MET A 36 -2.79 -10.07 11.07
N LYS A 37 -3.09 -11.04 11.93
CA LYS A 37 -2.17 -12.15 12.21
C LYS A 37 -1.98 -13.00 10.95
N ALA A 38 -0.74 -13.38 10.67
CA ALA A 38 -0.34 -14.10 9.46
C ALA A 38 0.42 -15.40 9.79
N GLY A 39 -0.03 -16.10 10.84
CA GLY A 39 0.57 -17.36 11.27
C GLY A 39 2.01 -17.21 11.76
N PHE A 40 2.82 -18.23 11.47
CA PHE A 40 4.23 -18.28 11.88
C PHE A 40 5.14 -18.41 10.67
N ARG A 41 6.31 -17.76 10.73
CA ARG A 41 7.33 -17.81 9.68
C ARG A 41 7.97 -19.19 9.64
N HIS A 42 8.17 -19.69 8.42
CA HIS A 42 8.83 -20.97 8.20
C HIS A 42 10.31 -20.90 8.61
N GLY A 43 10.79 -21.93 9.31
CA GLY A 43 12.19 -22.06 9.74
C GLY A 43 12.43 -21.68 11.21
N ASP A 44 11.88 -20.55 11.67
CA ASP A 44 12.10 -20.05 13.04
C ASP A 44 10.83 -19.94 13.89
N ASN A 45 9.67 -20.29 13.31
CA ASN A 45 8.35 -20.21 13.96
C ASN A 45 8.06 -18.82 14.56
N ALA A 46 8.59 -17.75 13.96
CA ALA A 46 8.34 -16.39 14.44
C ALA A 46 6.89 -15.98 14.13
N PRO A 47 6.11 -15.43 15.09
CA PRO A 47 4.74 -14.99 14.84
C PRO A 47 4.73 -13.81 13.87
N MET A 48 4.04 -13.97 12.75
CA MET A 48 3.95 -12.97 11.69
C MET A 48 2.63 -12.20 11.74
N ALA A 49 2.66 -10.97 11.24
CA ALA A 49 1.48 -10.17 11.03
C ALA A 49 1.65 -9.26 9.80
N VAL A 50 0.53 -8.96 9.15
CA VAL A 50 0.45 -7.94 8.10
C VAL A 50 -0.10 -6.67 8.74
N ILE A 51 0.65 -5.58 8.59
CA ILE A 51 0.20 -4.23 8.99
C ILE A 51 -0.19 -3.44 7.74
N GLU A 52 -1.35 -2.79 7.79
CA GLU A 52 -1.85 -1.97 6.69
C GLU A 52 -2.53 -0.70 7.19
N PHE A 53 -2.66 0.29 6.30
CA PHE A 53 -3.50 1.47 6.49
C PHE A 53 -4.99 1.09 6.32
N VAL A 54 -5.86 1.57 7.20
CA VAL A 54 -7.29 1.17 7.24
C VAL A 54 -8.05 1.56 5.98
N ASP A 55 -7.94 2.82 5.56
CA ASP A 55 -8.69 3.37 4.43
C ASP A 55 -7.82 3.37 3.15
N ARG A 56 -6.94 2.37 3.00
CA ARG A 56 -6.10 2.25 1.79
C ARG A 56 -6.95 1.93 0.57
N ASP A 57 -6.51 2.40 -0.59
CA ASP A 57 -7.02 1.94 -1.87
C ASP A 57 -6.65 0.44 -2.06
N THR A 58 -7.68 -0.40 -2.17
CA THR A 58 -7.53 -1.84 -2.38
C THR A 58 -7.28 -2.19 -3.83
N ALA A 59 -7.77 -1.37 -4.77
CA ALA A 59 -7.54 -1.51 -6.20
C ALA A 59 -6.11 -1.10 -6.59
N ALA A 60 -5.44 -0.25 -5.83
CA ALA A 60 -4.04 0.09 -6.08
C ALA A 60 -3.09 -1.12 -5.99
N LYS A 61 -3.42 -2.16 -5.22
CA LYS A 61 -2.58 -3.36 -5.10
C LYS A 61 -2.69 -4.22 -6.36
N GLY A 62 -1.56 -4.37 -7.07
CA GLY A 62 -1.49 -5.15 -8.31
C GLY A 62 -2.06 -4.44 -9.54
N ALA A 63 -2.34 -3.13 -9.47
CA ALA A 63 -2.87 -2.38 -10.61
C ALA A 63 -1.93 -2.41 -11.83
N ALA A 64 -0.62 -2.28 -11.61
CA ALA A 64 0.37 -2.36 -12.68
C ALA A 64 0.47 -3.76 -13.31
N ASP A 65 0.26 -4.80 -12.50
CA ASP A 65 0.30 -6.19 -12.95
C ASP A 65 -0.95 -6.54 -13.77
N ARG A 66 -2.14 -6.11 -13.30
CA ARG A 66 -3.40 -6.23 -14.05
C ARG A 66 -3.37 -5.46 -15.36
N ALA A 67 -2.88 -4.21 -15.35
CA ALA A 67 -2.77 -3.41 -16.56
C ALA A 67 -1.82 -4.03 -17.60
N ARG A 68 -0.78 -4.75 -17.16
CA ARG A 68 0.09 -5.51 -18.06
C ARG A 68 -0.65 -6.68 -18.70
N LEU A 69 -1.34 -7.49 -17.89
CA LEU A 69 -2.10 -8.65 -18.37
C LEU A 69 -3.22 -8.24 -19.33
N GLU A 70 -3.96 -7.18 -19.03
CA GLU A 70 -5.02 -6.65 -19.90
C GLU A 70 -4.47 -6.12 -21.25
N ALA A 71 -3.25 -5.56 -21.26
CA ALA A 71 -2.58 -5.14 -22.48
C ALA A 71 -2.04 -6.33 -23.31
N GLU A 72 -1.63 -7.41 -22.65
CA GLU A 72 -1.23 -8.67 -23.29
C GLU A 72 -2.45 -9.36 -23.93
N ASP A 73 -3.56 -9.52 -23.19
CA ASP A 73 -4.81 -10.12 -23.68
C ASP A 73 -5.39 -9.34 -24.89
N THR A 74 -5.41 -8.01 -24.83
CA THR A 74 -5.91 -7.18 -25.95
C THR A 74 -5.00 -7.19 -27.18
N GLY A 75 -3.70 -7.42 -27.00
CA GLY A 75 -2.75 -7.63 -28.10
C GLY A 75 -2.96 -8.96 -28.81
N GLU A 76 -3.19 -10.04 -28.05
CA GLU A 76 -3.48 -11.37 -28.58
C GLU A 76 -4.84 -11.44 -29.30
N GLU A 77 -5.88 -10.79 -28.77
CA GLU A 77 -7.20 -10.70 -29.43
C GLU A 77 -7.15 -9.89 -30.73
N ALA A 78 -6.29 -8.87 -30.83
CA ALA A 78 -6.11 -8.08 -32.04
C ALA A 78 -5.26 -8.77 -33.12
N GLU A 79 -4.34 -9.67 -32.72
CA GLU A 79 -3.53 -10.47 -33.65
C GLU A 79 -4.29 -11.70 -34.19
N ALA A 80 -5.31 -12.17 -33.46
CA ALA A 80 -6.16 -13.29 -33.85
C ALA A 80 -7.36 -12.92 -34.76
N ALA A 81 -7.63 -11.63 -34.98
CA ALA A 81 -8.75 -11.11 -35.78
C ALA A 81 -8.30 -10.60 -37.16
#